data_AF-A0A8T9VJU4-F1
#
_entry.id   AF-A0A8T9VJU4-F1
#
_cell.length_a   1.000
_cell.length_b   1.000
_cell.length_c   1.000
_cell.angle_alpha   90.00
_cell.angle_beta   90.00
_cell.angle_gamma   90.00
#
_symmetry.space_group_name_H-M   'P 1'
#
loop_
_entity.id
_entity.type
_entity.pdbx_description
1 polymer ?
#
loop_
_entity_poly.entity_id
_entity_poly.type
_entity_poly.pdbx_seq_one_letter_code
_entity_poly.pdbx_strand_id
1 'polypeptide(L)'
;MQIQNKKQRTTRINIHKEQFKLNMLEIKENGVLIKNQNKINDLKQSYYGKQTQNGLLLNHIEAAYLLEMQKLNLDREKLFETANKQNPGFELKFIVYRDLRERGLFMKQGGQSADLFLYDRGKKPDKHQFKYLVHIYSEKDTIKIKNLHKKTQKAQNIRKTPLIALVDGEGDITYYQTNIYNPKGNAEQIKNTQATGTLLNERTLIWKNGEKLHKKWFYGKQFSGNTYQLSLTETQYLQNKGNLKLKNNHKKIKEKTNNPQRFQQKQKVYTDLRERGLIPKTGFKFGTDFRLYTEYTDPQNLKHAKFLVHTTNPETELQPPELSRTVRLTQNVRKRILLAITNREINYLEIERIKL
;
A
#
# COMPACT_ATOMS: atom_id res chain seq x y z
N MET A 1 21.07 -67.35 21.85
CA MET A 1 19.73 -66.75 21.56
C MET A 1 19.71 -65.21 21.51
N GLN A 2 20.69 -64.47 22.06
CA GLN A 2 20.70 -63.00 22.02
C GLN A 2 21.30 -62.36 20.75
N ILE A 3 22.05 -63.10 19.93
CA ILE A 3 22.73 -62.58 18.73
C ILE A 3 21.77 -62.47 17.52
N GLN A 4 20.78 -63.37 17.41
CA GLN A 4 19.77 -63.33 16.34
C GLN A 4 18.78 -62.15 16.52
N ASN A 5 18.46 -61.77 17.76
CA ASN A 5 17.57 -60.63 18.05
C ASN A 5 18.20 -59.26 17.78
N LYS A 6 19.53 -59.11 17.90
CA LYS A 6 20.22 -57.86 17.50
C LYS A 6 20.24 -57.69 15.98
N LYS A 7 20.56 -58.74 15.20
CA LYS A 7 20.52 -58.68 13.73
C LYS A 7 19.12 -58.36 13.21
N GLN A 8 18.05 -58.99 13.72
CA GLN A 8 16.67 -58.70 13.28
C GLN A 8 16.20 -57.26 13.63
N ARG A 9 16.64 -56.69 14.77
CA ARG A 9 16.33 -55.28 15.12
C ARG A 9 17.07 -54.30 14.20
N THR A 10 18.35 -54.52 13.91
CA THR A 10 19.11 -53.65 13.00
C THR A 10 18.58 -53.72 11.56
N THR A 11 18.17 -54.92 11.11
CA THR A 11 17.55 -55.11 9.80
C THR A 11 16.17 -54.45 9.72
N ARG A 12 15.31 -54.52 10.75
CA ARG A 12 14.03 -53.79 10.78
C ARG A 12 14.18 -52.27 10.81
N ILE A 13 15.16 -51.74 11.53
CA ILE A 13 15.45 -50.29 11.56
C ILE A 13 16.01 -49.82 10.21
N ASN A 14 16.86 -50.63 9.57
CA ASN A 14 17.38 -50.32 8.23
C ASN A 14 16.30 -50.45 7.16
N ILE A 15 15.39 -51.43 7.23
CA ILE A 15 14.24 -51.54 6.31
C ILE A 15 13.28 -50.37 6.52
N HIS A 16 13.05 -49.91 7.76
CA HIS A 16 12.22 -48.73 8.00
C HIS A 16 12.90 -47.44 7.51
N LYS A 17 14.22 -47.28 7.70
CA LYS A 17 15.00 -46.15 7.15
C LYS A 17 15.12 -46.20 5.62
N GLU A 18 15.22 -47.39 5.03
CA GLU A 18 15.23 -47.58 3.58
C GLU A 18 13.84 -47.38 2.98
N GLN A 19 12.75 -47.89 3.58
CA GLN A 19 11.37 -47.56 3.18
C GLN A 19 11.04 -46.07 3.38
N PHE A 20 11.61 -45.42 4.39
CA PHE A 20 11.53 -43.95 4.56
C PHE A 20 12.28 -43.21 3.43
N LYS A 21 13.46 -43.69 3.01
CA LYS A 21 14.19 -43.16 1.84
C LYS A 21 13.48 -43.45 0.51
N LEU A 22 12.85 -44.61 0.36
CA LEU A 22 12.18 -45.09 -0.86
C LEU A 22 10.88 -44.35 -1.19
N ASN A 23 10.30 -43.64 -0.22
CA ASN A 23 9.08 -42.83 -0.40
C ASN A 23 9.34 -41.32 -0.47
N MET A 24 10.61 -40.88 -0.47
CA MET A 24 10.91 -39.45 -0.65
C MET A 24 10.62 -39.05 -2.10
N LEU A 25 9.69 -38.11 -2.24
CA LEU A 25 9.40 -37.51 -3.53
C LEU A 25 10.63 -36.75 -4.04
N GLU A 26 10.86 -36.83 -5.34
CA GLU A 26 12.01 -36.16 -5.98
C GLU A 26 11.75 -34.66 -6.12
N ILE A 27 12.67 -33.84 -5.61
CA ILE A 27 12.67 -32.39 -5.76
C ILE A 27 13.40 -32.05 -7.07
N LYS A 28 12.70 -31.39 -7.99
CA LYS A 28 13.22 -30.98 -9.29
C LYS A 28 13.36 -29.46 -9.38
N GLU A 29 14.07 -29.01 -10.40
CA GLU A 29 14.26 -27.57 -10.68
C GLU A 29 12.94 -26.82 -10.84
N ASN A 30 11.92 -27.46 -11.41
CA ASN A 30 10.61 -26.84 -11.66
C ASN A 30 9.55 -27.16 -10.59
N GLY A 31 9.93 -27.85 -9.51
CA GLY A 31 9.04 -28.20 -8.40
C GLY A 31 9.07 -29.68 -8.03
N VAL A 32 7.96 -30.20 -7.50
CA VAL A 32 7.85 -31.59 -7.03
C VAL A 32 6.76 -32.31 -7.83
N LEU A 33 7.12 -33.42 -8.48
CA LEU A 33 6.20 -34.21 -9.31
C LEU A 33 5.52 -35.30 -8.48
N ILE A 34 4.19 -35.26 -8.41
CA ILE A 34 3.36 -36.29 -7.77
C ILE A 34 2.83 -37.23 -8.84
N LYS A 35 3.14 -38.53 -8.69
CA LYS A 35 2.68 -39.60 -9.60
C LYS A 35 1.54 -40.47 -9.03
N ASN A 36 1.34 -40.46 -7.71
CA ASN A 36 0.31 -41.27 -7.07
C ASN A 36 -1.10 -40.70 -7.35
N GLN A 37 -1.95 -41.48 -8.03
CA GLN A 37 -3.24 -40.99 -8.53
C GLN A 37 -4.23 -40.58 -7.45
N ASN A 38 -4.30 -41.29 -6.32
CA ASN A 38 -5.17 -40.94 -5.20
C ASN A 38 -4.78 -39.58 -4.62
N LYS A 39 -3.47 -39.40 -4.38
CA LYS A 39 -2.92 -38.14 -3.89
C LYS A 39 -3.12 -36.98 -4.87
N ILE A 40 -3.01 -37.25 -6.18
CA ILE A 40 -3.30 -36.25 -7.22
C ILE A 40 -4.74 -35.75 -7.12
N ASN A 41 -5.72 -36.65 -6.92
CA ASN A 41 -7.12 -36.28 -6.82
C ASN A 41 -7.38 -35.36 -5.62
N ASP A 42 -6.86 -35.70 -4.44
CA ASP A 42 -7.00 -34.90 -3.22
C ASP A 42 -6.38 -33.50 -3.36
N LEU A 43 -5.18 -33.44 -3.94
CA LEU A 43 -4.46 -32.19 -4.17
C LEU A 43 -5.19 -31.29 -5.18
N LYS A 44 -5.76 -31.87 -6.24
CA LYS A 44 -6.55 -31.14 -7.24
C LYS A 44 -7.84 -30.57 -6.65
N GLN A 45 -8.54 -31.32 -5.80
CA GLN A 45 -9.73 -30.82 -5.08
C GLN A 45 -9.41 -29.62 -4.19
N SER A 46 -8.17 -29.56 -3.67
CA SER A 46 -7.66 -28.45 -2.88
C SER A 46 -6.94 -27.37 -3.70
N TYR A 47 -7.02 -27.46 -5.04
CA TYR A 47 -6.47 -26.53 -6.02
C TYR A 47 -4.93 -26.38 -6.00
N TYR A 48 -4.20 -27.43 -5.62
CA TYR A 48 -2.74 -27.47 -5.71
C TYR A 48 -2.25 -28.02 -7.05
N GLY A 49 -1.13 -27.48 -7.52
CA GLY A 49 -0.37 -28.01 -8.64
C GLY A 49 -1.01 -27.77 -10.01
N LYS A 50 -0.28 -28.22 -11.04
CA LYS A 50 -0.67 -28.20 -12.45
C LYS A 50 -0.55 -29.60 -13.03
N GLN A 51 -1.59 -30.04 -13.73
CA GLN A 51 -1.57 -31.33 -14.43
C GLN A 51 -0.52 -31.30 -15.54
N THR A 52 0.30 -32.35 -15.62
CA THR A 52 1.26 -32.62 -16.69
C THR A 52 1.04 -34.03 -17.25
N GLN A 53 1.74 -34.38 -18.33
CA GLN A 53 1.74 -35.73 -18.91
C GLN A 53 2.25 -36.78 -17.91
N ASN A 54 3.16 -36.40 -17.00
CA ASN A 54 3.86 -37.32 -16.10
C ASN A 54 3.31 -37.31 -14.66
N GLY A 55 2.16 -36.68 -14.42
CA GLY A 55 1.55 -36.51 -13.09
C GLY A 55 1.21 -35.06 -12.75
N LEU A 56 1.02 -34.77 -11.47
CA LEU A 56 0.71 -33.43 -10.96
C LEU A 56 2.01 -32.75 -10.51
N LEU A 57 2.36 -31.63 -11.15
CA LEU A 57 3.51 -30.83 -10.75
C LEU A 57 3.09 -29.78 -9.73
N LEU A 58 3.64 -29.87 -8.52
CA LEU A 58 3.56 -28.83 -7.49
C LEU A 58 4.71 -27.85 -7.69
N ASN A 59 4.45 -26.54 -7.67
CA ASN A 59 5.55 -25.59 -7.58
C ASN A 59 6.21 -25.64 -6.19
N HIS A 60 7.41 -25.06 -6.03
CA HIS A 60 8.14 -25.15 -4.75
C HIS A 60 7.39 -24.54 -3.57
N ILE A 61 6.62 -23.47 -3.79
CA ILE A 61 5.83 -22.81 -2.74
C ILE A 61 4.71 -23.75 -2.25
N GLU A 62 3.98 -24.38 -3.17
CA GLU A 62 2.95 -25.37 -2.87
C GLU A 62 3.54 -26.60 -2.16
N ALA A 63 4.69 -27.09 -2.64
CA ALA A 63 5.38 -28.21 -2.03
C ALA A 63 5.86 -27.90 -0.61
N ALA A 64 6.43 -26.70 -0.38
CA ALA A 64 6.86 -26.26 0.94
C ALA A 64 5.68 -26.15 1.90
N TYR A 65 4.55 -25.61 1.45
CA TYR A 65 3.34 -25.52 2.26
C TYR A 65 2.80 -26.90 2.62
N LEU A 66 2.72 -27.81 1.64
CA LEU A 66 2.22 -29.17 1.87
C LEU A 66 3.18 -30.01 2.72
N LEU A 67 4.48 -29.74 2.68
CA LEU A 67 5.47 -30.30 3.62
C LEU A 67 5.19 -29.82 5.04
N GLU A 68 4.97 -28.51 5.26
CA GLU A 68 4.62 -27.97 6.59
C GLU A 68 3.31 -28.54 7.14
N MET A 69 2.32 -28.75 6.27
CA MET A 69 1.07 -29.41 6.63
C MET A 69 1.20 -30.94 6.80
N GLN A 70 2.42 -31.49 6.75
CA GLN A 70 2.72 -32.93 6.84
C GLN A 70 2.01 -33.78 5.78
N LYS A 71 1.60 -33.18 4.66
CA LYS A 71 0.96 -33.84 3.52
C LYS A 71 1.97 -34.38 2.51
N LEU A 72 3.21 -33.90 2.54
CA LEU A 72 4.34 -34.43 1.76
C LEU A 72 5.47 -34.84 2.69
N ASN A 73 6.17 -35.91 2.34
CA ASN A 73 7.42 -36.30 2.98
C ASN A 73 8.57 -35.94 2.03
N LEU A 74 9.26 -34.83 2.32
CA LEU A 74 10.34 -34.26 1.54
C LEU A 74 11.43 -33.79 2.50
N ASP A 75 12.67 -33.77 2.03
CA ASP A 75 13.76 -33.09 2.72
C ASP A 75 13.50 -31.57 2.70
N ARG A 76 13.24 -31.00 3.89
CA ARG A 76 12.92 -29.57 4.06
C ARG A 76 14.07 -28.68 3.62
N GLU A 77 15.28 -29.00 4.06
CA GLU A 77 16.47 -28.19 3.78
C GLU A 77 16.72 -28.16 2.28
N LYS A 78 16.77 -29.33 1.65
CA LYS A 78 16.95 -29.46 0.20
C LYS A 78 15.87 -28.74 -0.60
N LEU A 79 14.61 -28.82 -0.15
CA LEU A 79 13.49 -28.14 -0.82
C LEU A 79 13.64 -26.63 -0.76
N PHE A 80 13.94 -26.07 0.42
CA PHE A 80 14.09 -24.63 0.61
C PHE A 80 15.30 -24.07 -0.13
N GLU A 81 16.45 -24.77 -0.09
CA GLU A 81 17.64 -24.38 -0.85
C GLU A 81 17.37 -24.38 -2.36
N THR A 82 16.77 -25.46 -2.87
CA THR A 82 16.41 -25.56 -4.29
C THR A 82 15.41 -24.47 -4.68
N ALA A 83 14.39 -24.26 -3.85
CA ALA A 83 13.36 -23.27 -4.13
C ALA A 83 13.91 -21.84 -4.14
N ASN A 84 14.78 -21.50 -3.19
CA ASN A 84 15.42 -20.20 -3.11
C ASN A 84 16.35 -19.93 -4.31
N LYS A 85 17.09 -20.96 -4.75
CA LYS A 85 17.95 -20.88 -5.95
C LYS A 85 17.13 -20.65 -7.23
N GLN A 86 15.98 -21.31 -7.35
CA GLN A 86 15.19 -21.31 -8.58
C GLN A 86 14.15 -20.17 -8.65
N ASN A 87 13.73 -19.62 -7.51
CA ASN A 87 12.66 -18.63 -7.44
C ASN A 87 13.10 -17.39 -6.63
N PRO A 88 13.48 -16.29 -7.30
CA PRO A 88 13.72 -15.03 -6.62
C PRO A 88 12.52 -14.61 -5.76
N GLY A 89 12.80 -14.28 -4.49
CA GLY A 89 11.79 -13.94 -3.50
C GLY A 89 10.94 -15.13 -3.02
N PHE A 90 11.45 -16.37 -3.15
CA PHE A 90 10.78 -17.59 -2.67
C PHE A 90 10.26 -17.44 -1.25
N GLU A 91 11.12 -17.01 -0.32
CA GLU A 91 10.80 -16.85 1.10
C GLU A 91 9.57 -15.96 1.32
N LEU A 92 9.58 -14.74 0.77
CA LEU A 92 8.47 -13.79 0.92
C LEU A 92 7.17 -14.34 0.31
N LYS A 93 7.27 -14.96 -0.89
CA LYS A 93 6.11 -15.59 -1.55
C LYS A 93 5.57 -16.75 -0.74
N PHE A 94 6.44 -17.53 -0.11
CA PHE A 94 6.06 -18.65 0.74
C PHE A 94 5.34 -18.17 2.01
N ILE A 95 5.88 -17.16 2.71
CA ILE A 95 5.26 -16.56 3.90
C ILE A 95 3.84 -16.06 3.59
N VAL A 96 3.68 -15.29 2.50
CA VAL A 96 2.37 -14.78 2.08
C VAL A 96 1.43 -15.89 1.62
N TYR A 97 1.94 -16.88 0.87
CA TYR A 97 1.13 -18.03 0.45
C TYR A 97 0.60 -18.81 1.65
N ARG A 98 1.45 -19.06 2.66
CA ARG A 98 1.09 -19.75 3.89
C ARG A 98 -0.03 -19.02 4.64
N ASP A 99 0.14 -17.73 4.93
CA ASP A 99 -0.88 -16.93 5.63
C ASP A 99 -2.23 -16.94 4.89
N LEU A 100 -2.21 -16.75 3.56
CA LEU A 100 -3.45 -16.76 2.78
C LEU A 100 -4.12 -18.14 2.76
N ARG A 101 -3.35 -19.24 2.70
CA ARG A 101 -3.89 -20.60 2.76
C ARG A 101 -4.47 -20.95 4.13
N GLU A 102 -3.80 -20.54 5.21
CA GLU A 102 -4.29 -20.71 6.59
C GLU A 102 -5.60 -19.95 6.83
N ARG A 103 -5.78 -18.80 6.16
CA ARG A 103 -7.06 -18.06 6.14
C ARG A 103 -8.16 -18.71 5.29
N GLY A 104 -7.88 -19.84 4.65
CA GLY A 104 -8.80 -20.56 3.77
C GLY A 104 -9.02 -19.88 2.41
N LEU A 105 -8.11 -18.99 2.00
CA LEU A 105 -8.21 -18.28 0.71
C LEU A 105 -7.52 -19.09 -0.39
N PHE A 106 -8.02 -18.94 -1.61
CA PHE A 106 -7.42 -19.52 -2.80
C PHE A 106 -6.58 -18.50 -3.55
N MET A 107 -5.45 -18.95 -4.09
CA MET A 107 -4.55 -18.14 -4.90
C MET A 107 -3.93 -18.96 -6.02
N LYS A 108 -3.48 -18.26 -7.07
CA LYS A 108 -2.67 -18.79 -8.17
C LYS A 108 -1.49 -17.87 -8.44
N GLN A 109 -0.50 -18.33 -9.21
CA GLN A 109 0.65 -17.49 -9.61
C GLN A 109 0.17 -16.30 -10.45
N GLY A 110 0.70 -15.10 -10.18
CA GLY A 110 0.25 -13.85 -10.83
C GLY A 110 0.94 -13.49 -12.16
N GLY A 111 1.88 -14.33 -12.61
CA GLY A 111 2.63 -14.13 -13.84
C GLY A 111 3.38 -12.80 -13.87
N GLN A 112 3.33 -12.07 -14.99
CA GLN A 112 4.00 -10.78 -15.13
C GLN A 112 3.25 -9.62 -14.46
N SER A 113 1.99 -9.83 -14.07
CA SER A 113 1.11 -8.74 -13.61
C SER A 113 1.09 -8.57 -12.10
N ALA A 114 1.42 -9.62 -11.33
CA ALA A 114 1.45 -9.65 -9.88
C ALA A 114 2.24 -10.87 -9.39
N ASP A 115 2.56 -10.93 -8.10
CA ASP A 115 3.16 -12.13 -7.50
C ASP A 115 2.12 -13.25 -7.36
N LEU A 116 0.92 -12.90 -6.90
CA LEU A 116 -0.21 -13.82 -6.75
C LEU A 116 -1.51 -13.22 -7.26
N PHE A 117 -2.35 -14.07 -7.82
CA PHE A 117 -3.77 -13.82 -8.05
C PHE A 117 -4.56 -14.39 -6.89
N LEU A 118 -5.21 -13.52 -6.12
CA LEU A 118 -5.98 -13.91 -4.94
C LEU A 118 -7.49 -13.82 -5.24
N TYR A 119 -8.20 -14.87 -4.86
CA TYR A 119 -9.65 -14.99 -5.03
C TYR A 119 -10.36 -14.43 -3.80
N ASP A 120 -11.58 -13.94 -4.01
CA ASP A 120 -12.39 -13.44 -2.90
C ASP A 120 -12.75 -14.59 -1.93
N ARG A 121 -13.10 -14.25 -0.69
CA ARG A 121 -13.39 -15.26 0.34
C ARG A 121 -14.50 -16.22 -0.14
N GLY A 122 -14.25 -17.52 -0.02
CA GLY A 122 -15.16 -18.58 -0.47
C GLY A 122 -15.22 -18.80 -1.99
N LYS A 123 -14.48 -18.02 -2.80
CA LYS A 123 -14.44 -18.16 -4.26
C LYS A 123 -13.32 -19.09 -4.69
N LYS A 124 -13.66 -20.05 -5.57
CA LYS A 124 -12.76 -21.10 -6.04
C LYS A 124 -12.19 -20.82 -7.43
N PRO A 125 -10.92 -21.21 -7.73
CA PRO A 125 -10.25 -20.90 -8.99
C PRO A 125 -10.87 -21.42 -10.29
N ASP A 126 -11.64 -22.51 -10.23
CA ASP A 126 -12.32 -23.14 -11.36
C ASP A 126 -13.66 -22.49 -11.71
N LYS A 127 -14.31 -21.83 -10.74
CA LYS A 127 -15.66 -21.27 -10.87
C LYS A 127 -15.71 -19.76 -10.93
N HIS A 128 -14.64 -19.09 -10.51
CA HIS A 128 -14.62 -17.63 -10.36
C HIS A 128 -13.33 -17.07 -10.93
N GLN A 129 -13.35 -15.78 -11.25
CA GLN A 129 -12.13 -15.04 -11.53
C GLN A 129 -11.50 -14.56 -10.22
N PHE A 130 -10.18 -14.38 -10.22
CA PHE A 130 -9.50 -13.72 -9.11
C PHE A 130 -10.01 -12.28 -8.95
N LYS A 131 -9.93 -11.76 -7.73
CA LYS A 131 -10.35 -10.39 -7.38
C LYS A 131 -9.15 -9.49 -7.19
N TYR A 132 -8.07 -10.01 -6.62
CA TYR A 132 -6.93 -9.24 -6.18
C TYR A 132 -5.65 -9.57 -6.94
N LEU A 133 -4.88 -8.53 -7.28
CA LEU A 133 -3.51 -8.61 -7.75
C LEU A 133 -2.58 -8.32 -6.57
N VAL A 134 -1.94 -9.35 -6.02
CA VAL A 134 -1.08 -9.23 -4.84
C VAL A 134 0.36 -8.96 -5.26
N HIS A 135 0.91 -7.87 -4.77
CA HIS A 135 2.31 -7.48 -4.91
C HIS A 135 3.01 -7.63 -3.56
N ILE A 136 4.02 -8.46 -3.51
CA ILE A 136 4.73 -8.78 -2.26
C ILE A 136 5.96 -7.88 -2.16
N TYR A 137 6.15 -7.30 -0.98
CA TYR A 137 7.30 -6.45 -0.67
C TYR A 137 7.89 -6.86 0.69
N SER A 138 9.20 -6.83 0.80
CA SER A 138 9.92 -6.86 2.07
C SER A 138 9.98 -5.46 2.69
N GLU A 139 10.14 -5.37 4.02
CA GLU A 139 10.47 -4.12 4.71
C GLU A 139 11.71 -3.40 4.16
N LYS A 140 12.63 -4.13 3.51
CA LYS A 140 13.88 -3.62 2.95
C LYS A 140 13.74 -3.10 1.52
N ASP A 141 12.60 -3.38 0.87
CA ASP A 141 12.36 -2.95 -0.50
C ASP A 141 12.19 -1.44 -0.59
N THR A 142 12.45 -0.87 -1.76
CA THR A 142 12.14 0.53 -2.06
C THR A 142 11.01 0.61 -3.08
N ILE A 143 9.90 1.26 -2.71
CA ILE A 143 8.70 1.35 -3.56
C ILE A 143 8.66 2.71 -4.27
N LYS A 144 8.99 2.74 -5.56
CA LYS A 144 8.79 3.94 -6.40
C LYS A 144 7.31 4.24 -6.59
N ILE A 145 6.90 5.48 -6.31
CA ILE A 145 5.50 5.94 -6.44
C ILE A 145 4.94 5.73 -7.85
N LYS A 146 5.76 5.97 -8.90
CA LYS A 146 5.39 5.67 -10.29
C LYS A 146 5.01 4.21 -10.51
N ASN A 147 5.74 3.28 -9.90
CA ASN A 147 5.47 1.85 -10.03
C ASN A 147 4.19 1.47 -9.29
N LEU A 148 4.01 2.00 -8.08
CA LEU A 148 2.78 1.77 -7.31
C LEU A 148 1.54 2.33 -8.01
N HIS A 149 1.63 3.54 -8.56
CA HIS A 149 0.56 4.14 -9.36
C HIS A 149 0.24 3.30 -10.61
N LYS A 150 1.26 2.88 -11.37
CA LYS A 150 1.07 2.03 -12.56
C LYS A 150 0.41 0.69 -12.22
N LYS A 151 0.87 0.01 -11.15
CA LYS A 151 0.27 -1.23 -10.65
C LYS A 151 -1.20 -1.02 -10.30
N THR A 152 -1.51 0.06 -9.58
CA THR A 152 -2.87 0.42 -9.20
C THR A 152 -3.76 0.66 -10.40
N GLN A 153 -3.29 1.48 -11.36
CA GLN A 153 -4.02 1.81 -12.57
C GLN A 153 -4.29 0.56 -13.43
N LYS A 154 -3.28 -0.29 -13.63
CA LYS A 154 -3.42 -1.55 -14.37
C LYS A 154 -4.49 -2.44 -13.74
N ALA A 155 -4.46 -2.60 -12.42
CA ALA A 155 -5.44 -3.40 -11.69
C ALA A 155 -6.87 -2.89 -11.92
N GLN A 156 -7.09 -1.58 -11.74
CA GLN A 156 -8.40 -0.97 -11.92
C GLN A 156 -8.91 -1.09 -13.37
N ASN A 157 -8.03 -0.93 -14.37
CA ASN A 157 -8.40 -1.06 -15.79
C ASN A 157 -8.95 -2.45 -16.13
N ILE A 158 -8.45 -3.50 -15.48
CA ILE A 158 -8.96 -4.87 -15.65
C ILE A 158 -10.01 -5.24 -14.59
N ARG A 159 -10.56 -4.24 -13.87
CA ARG A 159 -11.57 -4.39 -12.81
C ARG A 159 -11.14 -5.34 -11.68
N LYS A 160 -9.86 -5.26 -11.31
CA LYS A 160 -9.24 -6.00 -10.19
C LYS A 160 -8.74 -5.02 -9.14
N THR A 161 -8.53 -5.54 -7.92
CA THR A 161 -8.07 -4.74 -6.79
C THR A 161 -6.58 -4.98 -6.54
N PRO A 162 -5.72 -3.96 -6.58
CA PRO A 162 -4.31 -4.10 -6.24
C PRO A 162 -4.14 -4.23 -4.72
N LEU A 163 -3.36 -5.22 -4.29
CA LEU A 163 -2.96 -5.41 -2.91
C LEU A 163 -1.44 -5.39 -2.78
N ILE A 164 -0.95 -4.74 -1.73
CA ILE A 164 0.42 -4.87 -1.24
C ILE A 164 0.39 -5.83 -0.06
N ALA A 165 1.18 -6.89 -0.10
CA ALA A 165 1.51 -7.70 1.05
C ALA A 165 2.93 -7.31 1.51
N LEU A 166 3.01 -6.54 2.60
CA LEU A 166 4.27 -6.14 3.19
C LEU A 166 4.68 -7.15 4.25
N VAL A 167 5.84 -7.75 4.10
CA VAL A 167 6.43 -8.73 5.03
C VAL A 167 7.60 -8.06 5.75
N ASP A 168 7.60 -8.08 7.08
CA ASP A 168 8.69 -7.54 7.89
C ASP A 168 9.79 -8.57 8.16
N GLY A 169 10.83 -8.15 8.90
CA GLY A 169 11.99 -8.99 9.23
C GLY A 169 11.68 -10.19 10.13
N GLU A 170 10.52 -10.22 10.79
CA GLU A 170 10.07 -11.33 11.64
C GLU A 170 9.07 -12.25 10.92
N GLY A 171 8.71 -11.91 9.68
CA GLY A 171 7.76 -12.66 8.86
C GLY A 171 6.30 -12.27 9.08
N ASP A 172 6.04 -11.20 9.81
CA ASP A 172 4.71 -10.64 10.04
C ASP A 172 4.23 -9.92 8.77
N ILE A 173 2.93 -10.09 8.45
CA ILE A 173 2.36 -9.62 7.19
C ILE A 173 1.34 -8.52 7.45
N THR A 174 1.49 -7.40 6.74
CA THR A 174 0.47 -6.36 6.66
C THR A 174 -0.01 -6.16 5.22
N TYR A 175 -1.32 -6.28 5.03
CA TYR A 175 -1.97 -6.05 3.74
C TYR A 175 -2.48 -4.62 3.57
N TYR A 176 -2.13 -3.99 2.46
CA TYR A 176 -2.65 -2.71 2.04
C TYR A 176 -3.37 -2.82 0.70
N GLN A 177 -4.46 -2.09 0.55
CA GLN A 177 -5.14 -1.86 -0.71
C GLN A 177 -4.78 -0.47 -1.23
N THR A 178 -4.60 -0.35 -2.54
CA THR A 178 -4.40 0.95 -3.20
C THR A 178 -5.53 1.27 -4.17
N ASN A 179 -5.83 2.55 -4.33
CA ASN A 179 -6.93 3.00 -5.17
C ASN A 179 -6.63 4.37 -5.78
N ILE A 180 -6.86 4.54 -7.08
CA ILE A 180 -6.88 5.89 -7.67
C ILE A 180 -8.15 6.57 -7.18
N TYR A 181 -7.98 7.71 -6.48
CA TYR A 181 -9.06 8.45 -5.88
C TYR A 181 -9.21 9.82 -6.54
N ASN A 182 -10.44 10.28 -6.69
CA ASN A 182 -10.74 11.62 -7.21
C ASN A 182 -11.40 12.45 -6.10
N PRO A 183 -10.64 13.15 -5.25
CA PRO A 183 -11.23 13.90 -4.16
C PRO A 183 -12.02 15.10 -4.70
N LYS A 184 -13.22 15.31 -4.16
CA LYS A 184 -14.10 16.45 -4.44
C LYS A 184 -14.70 16.95 -3.13
N GLY A 185 -14.94 18.25 -3.05
CA GLY A 185 -15.64 18.88 -1.93
C GLY A 185 -16.68 19.88 -2.41
N ASN A 186 -17.40 20.47 -1.46
CA ASN A 186 -18.51 21.39 -1.72
C ASN A 186 -18.20 22.86 -1.39
N ALA A 187 -16.94 23.18 -1.03
CA ALA A 187 -16.59 24.54 -0.64
C ALA A 187 -16.69 25.50 -1.83
N GLU A 188 -17.29 26.66 -1.59
CA GLU A 188 -17.38 27.72 -2.59
C GLU A 188 -15.99 28.21 -3.01
N GLN A 189 -15.87 28.65 -4.26
CA GLN A 189 -14.67 29.34 -4.73
C GLN A 189 -14.64 30.78 -4.20
N ILE A 190 -13.44 31.24 -3.85
CA ILE A 190 -13.24 32.61 -3.40
C ILE A 190 -13.44 33.61 -4.55
N LYS A 191 -14.17 34.70 -4.27
CA LYS A 191 -14.43 35.78 -5.22
C LYS A 191 -14.41 37.14 -4.51
N ASN A 192 -13.74 38.12 -5.14
CA ASN A 192 -13.82 39.56 -4.84
C ASN A 192 -13.69 39.93 -3.36
N THR A 193 -12.70 39.37 -2.64
CA THR A 193 -12.48 39.73 -1.23
C THR A 193 -11.64 40.98 -1.03
N GLN A 194 -10.78 41.36 -1.98
CA GLN A 194 -9.83 42.48 -1.85
C GLN A 194 -9.15 42.54 -0.47
N ALA A 195 -8.70 41.40 0.06
CA ALA A 195 -8.05 41.36 1.37
C ALA A 195 -6.68 42.05 1.31
N THR A 196 -6.26 42.66 2.42
CA THR A 196 -4.93 43.29 2.50
C THR A 196 -4.17 42.78 3.71
N GLY A 197 -2.85 42.61 3.56
CA GLY A 197 -2.01 42.06 4.61
C GLY A 197 -0.54 42.45 4.49
N THR A 198 0.25 42.06 5.48
CA THR A 198 1.71 42.21 5.49
C THR A 198 2.33 40.82 5.61
N LEU A 199 3.24 40.49 4.70
CA LEU A 199 4.00 39.24 4.76
C LEU A 199 5.15 39.39 5.75
N LEU A 200 5.09 38.64 6.85
CA LEU A 200 6.19 38.46 7.80
C LEU A 200 7.08 37.29 7.33
N ASN A 201 7.93 36.76 8.20
CA ASN A 201 8.83 35.65 7.83
C ASN A 201 8.05 34.37 7.53
N GLU A 202 7.27 33.88 8.49
CA GLU A 202 6.60 32.57 8.39
C GLU A 202 5.09 32.65 8.10
N ARG A 203 4.52 33.86 8.09
CA ARG A 203 3.08 34.07 7.98
C ARG A 203 2.74 35.42 7.40
N THR A 204 1.50 35.57 6.94
CA THR A 204 0.95 36.87 6.53
C THR A 204 -0.12 37.29 7.52
N LEU A 205 0.02 38.49 8.10
CA LEU A 205 -1.04 39.11 8.89
C LEU A 205 -2.00 39.84 7.96
N ILE A 206 -3.29 39.67 8.18
CA ILE A 206 -4.37 40.21 7.37
C ILE A 206 -5.05 41.33 8.14
N TRP A 207 -4.93 42.54 7.59
CA TRP A 207 -5.45 43.78 8.16
C TRP A 207 -6.88 44.06 7.74
N LYS A 208 -7.26 43.67 6.51
CA LYS A 208 -8.61 43.88 5.96
C LYS A 208 -9.19 42.57 5.43
N ASN A 209 -10.46 42.32 5.72
CA ASN A 209 -11.25 41.17 5.26
C ASN A 209 -10.74 39.79 5.72
N GLY A 210 -9.92 39.73 6.77
CA GLY A 210 -9.43 38.46 7.35
C GLY A 210 -10.54 37.57 7.89
N GLU A 211 -11.50 38.16 8.61
CA GLU A 211 -12.66 37.44 9.11
C GLU A 211 -13.52 36.87 8.00
N LYS A 212 -13.76 37.63 6.93
CA LYS A 212 -14.51 37.17 5.75
C LYS A 212 -13.81 35.99 5.07
N LEU A 213 -12.49 36.07 4.91
CA LEU A 213 -11.68 34.97 4.38
C LEU A 213 -11.84 33.69 5.21
N HIS A 214 -11.87 33.82 6.54
CA HIS A 214 -12.00 32.71 7.45
C HIS A 214 -13.43 32.15 7.50
N LYS A 215 -14.43 32.99 7.75
CA LYS A 215 -15.82 32.56 7.91
C LYS A 215 -16.43 32.00 6.63
N LYS A 216 -16.13 32.58 5.47
CA LYS A 216 -16.76 32.15 4.20
C LYS A 216 -16.00 31.05 3.46
N TRP A 217 -14.66 31.01 3.55
CA TRP A 217 -13.85 30.06 2.76
C TRP A 217 -12.78 29.32 3.58
N PHE A 218 -12.79 29.49 4.89
CA PHE A 218 -11.91 28.82 5.84
C PHE A 218 -10.40 29.03 5.60
N TYR A 219 -10.02 30.18 5.04
CA TYR A 219 -8.60 30.58 4.97
C TYR A 219 -8.13 31.11 6.32
N GLY A 220 -6.86 30.82 6.66
CA GLY A 220 -6.21 31.35 7.84
C GLY A 220 -6.82 30.91 9.17
N LYS A 221 -6.44 31.63 10.23
CA LYS A 221 -7.06 31.60 11.56
C LYS A 221 -6.94 32.97 12.22
N GLN A 222 -7.72 33.24 13.25
CA GLN A 222 -7.56 34.45 14.06
C GLN A 222 -6.17 34.48 14.72
N PHE A 223 -5.56 35.66 14.75
CA PHE A 223 -4.26 35.90 15.40
C PHE A 223 -4.44 36.66 16.71
N SER A 224 -5.02 37.86 16.64
CA SER A 224 -5.34 38.70 17.80
C SER A 224 -6.38 39.74 17.40
N GLY A 225 -7.40 39.95 18.23
CA GLY A 225 -8.53 40.83 17.93
C GLY A 225 -9.12 40.52 16.54
N ASN A 226 -9.31 41.54 15.72
CA ASN A 226 -9.81 41.39 14.34
C ASN A 226 -8.74 41.06 13.30
N THR A 227 -7.50 40.77 13.73
CA THR A 227 -6.40 40.38 12.84
C THR A 227 -6.39 38.87 12.62
N TYR A 228 -6.25 38.47 11.36
CA TYR A 228 -6.13 37.07 10.96
C TYR A 228 -4.72 36.79 10.42
N GLN A 229 -4.32 35.52 10.45
CA GLN A 229 -3.07 35.08 9.86
C GLN A 229 -3.29 33.99 8.81
N LEU A 230 -2.49 34.06 7.75
CA LEU A 230 -2.38 33.03 6.72
C LEU A 230 -1.03 32.35 6.79
N SER A 231 -1.01 31.07 6.48
CA SER A 231 0.21 30.35 6.09
C SER A 231 0.76 30.86 4.74
N LEU A 232 2.05 30.65 4.48
CA LEU A 232 2.67 31.01 3.19
C LEU A 232 1.96 30.37 1.98
N THR A 233 1.47 29.13 2.13
CA THR A 233 0.72 28.43 1.08
C THR A 233 -0.62 29.08 0.78
N GLU A 234 -1.37 29.47 1.82
CA GLU A 234 -2.63 30.21 1.68
C GLU A 234 -2.38 31.60 1.08
N THR A 235 -1.33 32.29 1.51
CA THR A 235 -0.93 33.61 0.98
C THR A 235 -0.65 33.53 -0.51
N GLN A 236 0.24 32.61 -0.94
CA GLN A 236 0.59 32.45 -2.35
C GLN A 236 -0.64 32.11 -3.20
N TYR A 237 -1.54 31.26 -2.69
CA TYR A 237 -2.78 30.92 -3.40
C TYR A 237 -3.67 32.16 -3.58
N LEU A 238 -3.91 32.91 -2.51
CA LEU A 238 -4.81 34.07 -2.53
C LEU A 238 -4.25 35.21 -3.37
N GLN A 239 -2.92 35.41 -3.37
CA GLN A 239 -2.27 36.34 -4.28
C GLN A 239 -2.43 35.93 -5.75
N ASN A 240 -2.19 34.65 -6.07
CA ASN A 240 -2.33 34.14 -7.44
C ASN A 240 -3.78 34.27 -7.95
N LYS A 241 -4.78 34.13 -7.07
CA LYS A 241 -6.19 34.34 -7.39
C LYS A 241 -6.62 35.82 -7.35
N GLY A 242 -5.70 36.77 -7.11
CA GLY A 242 -6.01 38.21 -7.05
C GLY A 242 -6.84 38.64 -5.82
N ASN A 243 -6.97 37.78 -4.81
CA ASN A 243 -7.85 37.99 -3.66
C ASN A 243 -7.13 38.57 -2.43
N LEU A 244 -5.81 38.72 -2.49
CA LEU A 244 -4.95 39.29 -1.45
C LEU A 244 -3.92 40.25 -2.05
N LYS A 245 -3.87 41.50 -1.53
CA LYS A 245 -2.81 42.48 -1.80
C LYS A 245 -1.89 42.60 -0.58
N LEU A 246 -0.58 42.48 -0.78
CA LEU A 246 0.39 42.68 0.29
C LEU A 246 0.83 44.15 0.32
N LYS A 247 0.92 44.74 1.52
CA LYS A 247 1.38 46.13 1.72
C LYS A 247 2.89 46.27 1.57
N ASN A 248 3.65 45.25 1.96
CA ASN A 248 5.09 45.25 1.81
C ASN A 248 5.51 44.59 0.50
N ASN A 249 6.50 45.18 -0.15
CA ASN A 249 6.87 44.83 -1.52
C ASN A 249 8.13 43.97 -1.54
N HIS A 250 8.05 42.69 -1.16
CA HIS A 250 9.26 41.85 -1.15
C HIS A 250 9.04 40.39 -1.54
N LYS A 251 9.84 39.99 -2.55
CA LYS A 251 10.31 38.65 -2.90
C LYS A 251 9.24 37.62 -3.22
N LYS A 252 9.56 36.68 -4.12
CA LYS A 252 8.68 35.53 -4.34
C LYS A 252 8.57 34.82 -2.98
N ILE A 253 7.37 34.53 -2.47
CA ILE A 253 7.16 33.78 -1.20
C ILE A 253 8.04 32.51 -1.15
N LYS A 254 8.31 31.94 -2.33
CA LYS A 254 9.27 30.85 -2.57
C LYS A 254 10.68 31.06 -2.03
N GLU A 255 11.14 32.29 -1.82
CA GLU A 255 12.46 32.61 -1.27
C GLU A 255 12.48 32.61 0.26
N LYS A 256 11.30 32.61 0.92
CA LYS A 256 11.18 32.52 2.38
C LYS A 256 11.08 31.08 2.89
N THR A 257 11.22 30.09 2.02
CA THR A 257 11.11 28.67 2.38
C THR A 257 12.45 27.99 2.21
N ASN A 258 12.87 27.25 3.24
CA ASN A 258 14.11 26.47 3.24
C ASN A 258 14.14 25.38 2.15
N ASN A 259 12.98 24.98 1.60
CA ASN A 259 12.89 24.05 0.48
C ASN A 259 11.93 24.57 -0.61
N PRO A 260 12.41 25.41 -1.54
CA PRO A 260 11.57 26.02 -2.58
C PRO A 260 10.90 24.99 -3.52
N GLN A 261 11.56 23.87 -3.81
CA GLN A 261 11.01 22.82 -4.68
C GLN A 261 9.81 22.13 -4.02
N ARG A 262 9.96 21.71 -2.75
CA ARG A 262 8.86 21.14 -1.96
C ARG A 262 7.70 22.13 -1.79
N PHE A 263 8.00 23.42 -1.57
CA PHE A 263 6.97 24.44 -1.48
C PHE A 263 6.19 24.58 -2.79
N GLN A 264 6.85 24.58 -3.94
CA GLN A 264 6.18 24.61 -5.24
C GLN A 264 5.29 23.41 -5.47
N GLN A 265 5.77 22.21 -5.15
CA GLN A 265 4.99 20.98 -5.22
C GLN A 265 3.74 21.06 -4.34
N LYS A 266 3.93 21.46 -3.08
CA LYS A 266 2.85 21.67 -2.11
C LYS A 266 1.85 22.73 -2.58
N GLN A 267 2.32 23.80 -3.23
CA GLN A 267 1.47 24.85 -3.78
C GLN A 267 0.61 24.35 -4.95
N LYS A 268 1.16 23.53 -5.85
CA LYS A 268 0.39 22.91 -6.95
C LYS A 268 -0.77 22.07 -6.40
N VAL A 269 -0.47 21.21 -5.42
CA VAL A 269 -1.50 20.37 -4.76
C VAL A 269 -2.51 21.22 -4.01
N TYR A 270 -2.08 22.25 -3.28
CA TYR A 270 -3.01 23.15 -2.58
C TYR A 270 -4.01 23.82 -3.54
N THR A 271 -3.52 24.31 -4.69
CA THR A 271 -4.35 24.95 -5.71
C THR A 271 -5.37 23.96 -6.28
N ASP A 272 -4.93 22.78 -6.72
CA ASP A 272 -5.82 21.76 -7.29
C ASP A 272 -6.88 21.28 -6.26
N LEU A 273 -6.49 21.08 -5.00
CA LEU A 273 -7.45 20.76 -3.93
C LEU A 273 -8.50 21.86 -3.74
N ARG A 274 -8.09 23.14 -3.73
CA ARG A 274 -9.04 24.27 -3.61
C ARG A 274 -9.97 24.36 -4.81
N GLU A 275 -9.46 24.16 -6.02
CA GLU A 275 -10.24 24.20 -7.25
C GLU A 275 -11.27 23.06 -7.32
N ARG A 276 -11.00 21.92 -6.66
CA ARG A 276 -11.93 20.80 -6.49
C ARG A 276 -12.97 21.01 -5.38
N GLY A 277 -13.08 22.23 -4.82
CA GLY A 277 -14.02 22.56 -3.74
C GLY A 277 -13.63 21.95 -2.39
N LEU A 278 -12.37 21.55 -2.20
CA LEU A 278 -11.89 21.01 -0.93
C LEU A 278 -11.22 22.11 -0.12
N ILE A 279 -11.15 21.91 1.20
CA ILE A 279 -10.46 22.83 2.11
C ILE A 279 -9.22 22.14 2.70
N PRO A 280 -8.03 22.36 2.13
CA PRO A 280 -6.77 21.95 2.74
C PRO A 280 -6.39 22.88 3.90
N LYS A 281 -6.11 22.30 5.07
CA LYS A 281 -5.44 22.95 6.21
C LYS A 281 -4.16 22.20 6.56
N THR A 282 -3.30 22.79 7.39
CA THR A 282 -2.03 22.14 7.78
C THR A 282 -2.26 20.73 8.34
N GLY A 283 -1.53 19.75 7.79
CA GLY A 283 -1.48 18.37 8.26
C GLY A 283 -0.37 18.11 9.28
N PHE A 284 0.32 19.16 9.76
CA PHE A 284 1.52 19.05 10.60
C PHE A 284 1.33 18.14 11.82
N LYS A 285 0.18 18.24 12.51
CA LYS A 285 -0.15 17.39 13.67
C LYS A 285 -0.23 15.88 13.36
N PHE A 286 -0.19 15.51 12.09
CA PHE A 286 -0.31 14.15 11.58
C PHE A 286 0.89 13.76 10.69
N GLY A 287 1.96 14.55 10.65
CA GLY A 287 3.12 14.27 9.79
C GLY A 287 2.82 14.33 8.28
N THR A 288 1.77 15.05 7.87
CA THR A 288 1.35 15.19 6.45
C THR A 288 1.30 16.65 6.02
N ASP A 289 1.29 16.91 4.72
CA ASP A 289 1.28 18.29 4.21
C ASP A 289 -0.07 18.97 4.48
N PHE A 290 -1.17 18.23 4.30
CA PHE A 290 -2.52 18.71 4.52
C PHE A 290 -3.42 17.73 5.26
N ARG A 291 -4.36 18.28 6.03
CA ARG A 291 -5.63 17.64 6.39
C ARG A 291 -6.73 18.27 5.54
N LEU A 292 -7.62 17.45 5.01
CA LEU A 292 -8.54 17.84 3.97
C LEU A 292 -10.00 17.69 4.42
N TYR A 293 -10.75 18.77 4.29
CA TYR A 293 -12.18 18.80 4.54
C TYR A 293 -12.92 18.77 3.21
N THR A 294 -13.90 17.87 3.09
CA THR A 294 -14.75 17.72 1.90
C THR A 294 -16.05 18.50 2.00
N GLU A 295 -16.45 18.83 3.22
CA GLU A 295 -17.69 19.52 3.52
C GLU A 295 -17.39 20.76 4.34
N TYR A 296 -17.99 21.88 3.93
CA TYR A 296 -17.88 23.13 4.63
C TYR A 296 -19.16 23.95 4.48
N THR A 297 -19.68 24.43 5.59
CA THR A 297 -20.77 25.41 5.65
C THR A 297 -20.27 26.69 6.33
N ASP A 298 -19.71 26.52 7.52
CA ASP A 298 -19.20 27.59 8.36
C ASP A 298 -18.15 27.03 9.35
N PRO A 299 -17.38 27.89 10.04
CA PRO A 299 -16.34 27.44 10.96
C PRO A 299 -16.84 26.67 12.18
N GLN A 300 -18.07 26.91 12.64
CA GLN A 300 -18.62 26.33 13.87
C GLN A 300 -19.09 24.89 13.65
N ASN A 301 -19.63 24.61 12.46
CA ASN A 301 -20.11 23.28 12.05
C ASN A 301 -19.09 22.49 11.23
N LEU A 302 -17.79 22.80 11.38
CA LEU A 302 -16.74 22.14 10.63
C LEU A 302 -16.62 20.66 11.02
N LYS A 303 -17.07 19.77 10.13
CA LYS A 303 -16.86 18.33 10.26
C LYS A 303 -15.37 17.98 10.34
N HIS A 304 -15.04 16.83 10.90
CA HIS A 304 -13.65 16.38 10.93
C HIS A 304 -13.07 16.18 9.51
N ALA A 305 -11.79 16.53 9.34
CA ALA A 305 -11.07 16.26 8.10
C ALA A 305 -11.14 14.77 7.75
N LYS A 306 -11.51 14.47 6.49
CA LYS A 306 -11.71 13.11 5.97
C LYS A 306 -10.40 12.49 5.49
N PHE A 307 -9.52 13.31 4.91
CA PHE A 307 -8.25 12.84 4.37
C PHE A 307 -7.04 13.51 5.00
N LEU A 308 -5.94 12.78 5.03
CA LEU A 308 -4.59 13.31 5.15
C LEU A 308 -3.93 13.25 3.77
N VAL A 309 -3.15 14.25 3.40
CA VAL A 309 -2.52 14.34 2.08
C VAL A 309 -1.03 14.52 2.24
N HIS A 310 -0.26 13.63 1.62
CA HIS A 310 1.18 13.74 1.46
C HIS A 310 1.51 14.07 0.00
N THR A 311 2.27 15.13 -0.23
CA THR A 311 2.66 15.53 -1.59
C THR A 311 3.90 14.78 -2.02
N THR A 312 3.85 14.18 -3.21
CA THR A 312 4.90 13.31 -3.75
C THR A 312 5.05 13.50 -5.25
N ASN A 313 6.13 13.02 -5.84
CA ASN A 313 6.29 12.97 -7.29
C ASN A 313 6.45 11.51 -7.77
N PRO A 314 6.44 11.24 -9.09
CA PRO A 314 6.58 9.87 -9.59
C PRO A 314 7.88 9.17 -9.19
N GLU A 315 8.97 9.93 -9.05
CA GLU A 315 10.30 9.41 -8.74
C GLU A 315 10.56 9.32 -7.22
N THR A 316 9.62 9.77 -6.39
CA THR A 316 9.70 9.57 -4.95
C THR A 316 9.72 8.07 -4.62
N GLU A 317 10.66 7.72 -3.75
CA GLU A 317 10.86 6.39 -3.22
C GLU A 317 10.24 6.31 -1.82
N LEU A 318 9.30 5.39 -1.66
CA LEU A 318 8.62 5.14 -0.40
C LEU A 318 9.24 3.91 0.27
N GLN A 319 9.77 4.10 1.47
CA GLN A 319 10.24 2.99 2.28
C GLN A 319 9.05 2.33 3.00
N PRO A 320 8.94 0.99 2.99
CA PRO A 320 7.81 0.30 3.60
C PRO A 320 7.56 0.62 5.08
N PRO A 321 8.58 0.87 5.94
CA PRO A 321 8.36 1.36 7.29
C PRO A 321 7.66 2.73 7.34
N GLU A 322 7.95 3.63 6.40
CA GLU A 322 7.29 4.93 6.29
C GLU A 322 5.85 4.80 5.83
N LEU A 323 5.59 3.89 4.87
CA LEU A 323 4.23 3.52 4.46
C LEU A 323 3.42 3.01 5.66
N SER A 324 3.96 2.03 6.38
CA SER A 324 3.33 1.42 7.55
C SER A 324 3.01 2.46 8.62
N ARG A 325 3.99 3.31 8.96
CA ARG A 325 3.81 4.43 9.91
C ARG A 325 2.69 5.37 9.46
N THR A 326 2.69 5.77 8.20
CA THR A 326 1.72 6.71 7.63
C THR A 326 0.30 6.14 7.67
N VAL A 327 0.12 4.89 7.23
CA VAL A 327 -1.20 4.24 7.22
C VAL A 327 -1.69 3.98 8.64
N ARG A 328 -0.82 3.50 9.55
CA ARG A 328 -1.19 3.27 10.97
C ARG A 328 -1.62 4.56 11.66
N LEU A 329 -0.87 5.65 11.48
CA LEU A 329 -1.23 6.96 12.03
C LEU A 329 -2.59 7.41 11.50
N THR A 330 -2.82 7.24 10.21
CA THR A 330 -4.07 7.64 9.54
C THR A 330 -5.28 6.85 10.04
N GLN A 331 -5.12 5.54 10.27
CA GLN A 331 -6.17 4.69 10.83
C GLN A 331 -6.54 5.07 12.27
N ASN A 332 -5.54 5.35 13.11
CA ASN A 332 -5.76 5.74 14.50
C ASN A 332 -6.61 7.02 14.63
N VAL A 333 -6.45 7.96 13.69
CA VAL A 333 -7.21 9.22 13.67
C VAL A 333 -8.49 9.14 12.82
N ARG A 334 -8.87 7.92 12.39
CA ARG A 334 -10.03 7.61 11.55
C ARG A 334 -10.11 8.46 10.28
N LYS A 335 -8.99 8.56 9.56
CA LYS A 335 -8.87 9.27 8.28
C LYS A 335 -8.43 8.32 7.17
N ARG A 336 -8.39 8.82 5.94
CA ARG A 336 -7.85 8.12 4.77
C ARG A 336 -6.61 8.86 4.25
N ILE A 337 -5.57 8.16 3.83
CA ILE A 337 -4.32 8.80 3.35
C ILE A 337 -4.37 8.88 1.83
N LEU A 338 -4.06 10.06 1.30
CA LEU A 338 -3.90 10.31 -0.12
C LEU A 338 -2.46 10.74 -0.40
N LEU A 339 -1.79 10.05 -1.32
CA LEU A 339 -0.55 10.50 -1.93
C LEU A 339 -0.91 11.34 -3.15
N ALA A 340 -0.65 12.64 -3.09
CA ALA A 340 -0.85 13.56 -4.20
C ALA A 340 0.40 13.53 -5.10
N ILE A 341 0.32 12.80 -6.21
CA ILE A 341 1.41 12.56 -7.15
C ILE A 341 1.44 13.69 -8.18
N THR A 342 2.39 14.61 -8.04
CA THR A 342 2.54 15.75 -8.92
C THR A 342 3.39 15.41 -10.14
N ASN A 343 2.78 15.33 -11.32
CA ASN A 343 3.48 15.24 -12.61
C ASN A 343 3.09 16.42 -13.53
N ARG A 344 2.65 16.16 -14.78
CA ARG A 344 1.94 17.15 -15.62
C ARG A 344 0.57 17.49 -15.03
N GLU A 345 -0.12 16.48 -14.52
CA GLU A 345 -1.38 16.54 -13.79
C GLU A 345 -1.18 16.04 -12.35
N ILE A 346 -2.21 16.16 -11.51
CA ILE A 346 -2.18 15.66 -10.13
C ILE A 346 -3.09 14.44 -10.04
N ASN A 347 -2.48 13.30 -9.71
CA ASN A 347 -3.19 12.06 -9.41
C ASN A 347 -3.17 11.83 -7.90
N TYR A 348 -4.29 11.35 -7.35
CA TYR A 348 -4.37 11.01 -5.93
C TYR A 348 -4.44 9.49 -5.78
N LEU A 349 -3.43 8.93 -5.13
CA LEU A 349 -3.40 7.52 -4.78
C LEU A 349 -3.78 7.36 -3.31
N GLU A 350 -4.89 6.69 -3.08
CA GLU A 350 -5.27 6.24 -1.75
C GLU A 350 -4.55 4.95 -1.36
N ILE A 351 -4.18 4.85 -0.09
CA ILE A 351 -3.68 3.61 0.51
C ILE A 351 -4.42 3.35 1.81
N GLU A 352 -4.92 2.13 1.99
CA GLU A 352 -5.59 1.71 3.22
C GLU A 352 -5.09 0.33 3.66
N ARG A 353 -4.92 0.12 4.97
CA ARG A 353 -4.67 -1.23 5.49
C ARG A 353 -5.98 -1.98 5.57
N ILE A 354 -5.99 -3.21 5.05
CA ILE A 354 -7.16 -4.08 5.05
C ILE A 354 -6.91 -5.33 5.89
N LYS A 355 -7.99 -6.01 6.26
CA LYS A 355 -7.95 -7.37 6.79
C LYS A 355 -8.55 -8.29 5.72
N LEU A 356 -7.84 -9.38 5.40
CA LEU A 356 -8.26 -10.38 4.43
C LEU A 356 -9.03 -11.53 5.08
#